data_AF-A0A7J4PS24-F1
#
_entry.id   AF-A0A7J4PS24-F1
#
_cell.length_a   1.000
_cell.length_b   1.000
_cell.length_c   1.000
_cell.angle_alpha   90.00
_cell.angle_beta   90.00
_cell.angle_gamma   90.00
#
_symmetry.space_group_name_H-M   'P 1'
#
loop_
_entity.id
_entity.type
_entity.pdbx_description
1 polymer ?
#
loop_
_entity_poly.entity_id
_entity_poly.type
_entity_poly.pdbx_seq_one_letter_code
_entity_poly.pdbx_strand_id
1 'polypeptide(L)'
;MKRSSANFLVLVIFLLSLMATAAGAPAQIDKTKSELAIATPSRMAEVRAFSYPCHFEGVVLDEETGDPIRGVSVTFIKDDDGRTWTDTSSAAGNYRVEVPEGGYTYITTHKNYVMRSNSPDLVEVLAPYIRRVGGAGGIVREITVTSDSQRVINIDMEPRPRNVLLVTTSLLRETAALEDVVDRYTETVSRTDGLVASYIVLDSSGCFEDYGVRVADPADWHEIRDALEAIAEETGPAYIILLGGEAVVPRPAVVTINGRLWYLPTDAWYVDFNDDGIVDEGFVISRLPDLSTESSGIVAALETAIDVHESGGFGLSPEVRFSTQCWLSPPIGLGDACDPDDASCGLCRATPPYGVCDGCGMREEMFDLISGSDYIVFMGHGSPESFSTNDRVPIFRVENVEDVDLETKHPVITGYVSCNTGLLYEDRPSFATEFMRAGAAAFVVRTTEQGTPNYFAAHFPDYIAGTGSQGTYRIGDALFELMRESVLRSGDSEKTTAAQLCIYGDPTLKRNPLERLVFSRPAMVAVR
;
A
#
# COMPACT_ATOMS: atom_id res chain seq x y z
N MET A 1 -65.31 -15.78 19.03
CA MET A 1 -64.83 -16.92 19.85
C MET A 1 -63.35 -17.18 19.53
N LYS A 2 -62.50 -17.42 20.56
CA LYS A 2 -61.04 -17.75 20.49
C LYS A 2 -60.15 -16.60 19.96
N ARG A 3 -59.39 -15.89 20.83
CA ARG A 3 -58.00 -16.14 21.36
C ARG A 3 -56.92 -15.86 20.30
N SER A 4 -55.78 -15.19 20.55
CA SER A 4 -54.96 -14.89 21.75
C SER A 4 -54.23 -13.54 21.54
N SER A 5 -54.15 -12.54 22.45
CA SER A 5 -53.32 -12.40 23.67
C SER A 5 -51.82 -12.75 23.55
N ALA A 6 -50.95 -11.72 23.53
CA ALA A 6 -49.62 -11.63 24.22
C ALA A 6 -48.93 -10.27 23.94
N ASN A 7 -48.00 -9.86 24.82
CA ASN A 7 -46.97 -8.82 24.61
C ASN A 7 -47.36 -7.32 24.54
N PHE A 8 -48.21 -6.84 25.46
CA PHE A 8 -48.27 -5.41 25.82
C PHE A 8 -48.13 -5.15 27.34
N LEU A 9 -47.57 -6.11 28.08
CA LEU A 9 -47.59 -6.13 29.55
C LEU A 9 -46.24 -6.54 30.18
N VAL A 10 -45.17 -5.81 29.88
CA VAL A 10 -43.88 -5.90 30.60
C VAL A 10 -43.30 -4.52 30.94
N LEU A 11 -43.50 -3.51 30.08
CA LEU A 11 -42.80 -2.22 30.18
C LEU A 11 -43.25 -1.27 31.31
N VAL A 12 -44.30 -1.59 32.07
CA VAL A 12 -44.88 -0.68 33.10
C VAL A 12 -44.59 -1.12 34.54
N ILE A 13 -44.07 -2.34 34.75
CA ILE A 13 -43.76 -2.86 36.10
C ILE A 13 -42.40 -2.32 36.62
N PHE A 14 -41.54 -1.80 35.75
CA PHE A 14 -40.14 -1.50 36.09
C PHE A 14 -39.86 -0.14 36.75
N LEU A 15 -40.88 0.71 36.95
CA LEU A 15 -40.65 2.14 37.24
C LEU A 15 -41.37 2.74 38.46
N LEU A 16 -42.26 2.00 39.15
CA LEU A 16 -43.16 2.62 40.15
C LEU A 16 -43.51 1.75 41.38
N SER A 17 -42.53 1.02 41.92
CA SER A 17 -42.62 0.47 43.29
C SER A 17 -41.32 0.54 44.09
N LEU A 18 -40.67 1.71 44.09
CA LEU A 18 -40.00 2.15 45.31
C LEU A 18 -41.08 2.47 46.35
N MET A 19 -40.99 1.91 47.57
CA MET A 19 -41.42 2.49 48.87
C MET A 19 -41.40 1.38 49.96
N ALA A 20 -40.58 1.58 51.01
CA ALA A 20 -40.58 0.86 52.30
C ALA A 20 -40.30 -0.68 52.30
N THR A 21 -39.58 -1.28 53.25
CA THR A 21 -38.72 -0.79 54.36
C THR A 21 -37.75 -1.92 54.73
N ALA A 22 -36.49 -1.61 55.03
CA ALA A 22 -35.49 -2.60 55.48
C ALA A 22 -35.60 -2.90 56.98
N ALA A 23 -35.23 -4.12 57.39
CA ALA A 23 -35.14 -4.52 58.80
C ALA A 23 -33.92 -5.44 59.06
N GLY A 24 -32.88 -4.87 59.71
CA GLY A 24 -31.72 -5.58 60.29
C GLY A 24 -30.66 -6.11 59.31
N ALA A 25 -29.36 -6.11 59.61
CA ALA A 25 -28.60 -5.52 60.72
C ALA A 25 -27.11 -5.31 60.27
N PRO A 26 -26.15 -4.96 61.16
CA PRO A 26 -25.44 -3.68 61.16
C PRO A 26 -24.17 -3.59 60.27
N ALA A 27 -23.66 -2.37 60.16
CA ALA A 27 -22.61 -1.95 59.24
C ALA A 27 -21.19 -2.45 59.56
N GLN A 28 -20.37 -2.56 58.49
CA GLN A 28 -18.98 -2.12 58.53
C GLN A 28 -18.62 -1.35 57.24
N ILE A 29 -18.24 -0.09 57.45
CA ILE A 29 -17.74 0.94 56.52
C ILE A 29 -16.28 1.19 57.03
N ASP A 30 -15.25 1.55 56.26
CA ASP A 30 -15.21 2.40 55.07
C ASP A 30 -14.05 2.09 54.09
N LYS A 31 -14.09 2.77 52.94
CA LYS A 31 -12.95 3.00 52.05
C LYS A 31 -12.07 4.15 52.56
N THR A 32 -10.77 4.08 52.22
CA THR A 32 -9.90 5.22 51.86
C THR A 32 -9.84 6.52 52.71
N LYS A 33 -8.62 6.77 53.23
CA LYS A 33 -7.92 8.08 53.52
C LYS A 33 -7.69 8.47 54.99
N SER A 34 -6.39 8.57 55.33
CA SER A 34 -5.73 9.47 56.32
C SER A 34 -6.10 9.28 57.80
N GLU A 35 -5.17 9.09 58.76
CA GLU A 35 -4.10 10.02 59.15
C GLU A 35 -2.88 9.35 59.85
N LEU A 36 -1.86 10.16 60.19
CA LEU A 36 -0.53 9.77 60.69
C LEU A 36 -0.44 9.44 62.19
N ALA A 37 0.42 8.46 62.53
CA ALA A 37 1.33 8.43 63.69
C ALA A 37 2.27 7.19 63.61
N ILE A 38 3.39 7.03 64.33
CA ILE A 38 4.60 7.86 64.58
C ILE A 38 5.69 6.87 65.08
N ALA A 39 7.00 6.96 64.78
CA ALA A 39 7.74 7.50 63.65
C ALA A 39 9.21 6.97 63.70
N THR A 40 9.90 6.82 62.56
CA THR A 40 11.38 6.87 62.50
C THR A 40 11.84 7.23 61.07
N PRO A 41 12.83 8.12 60.89
CA PRO A 41 13.20 8.61 59.57
C PRO A 41 14.31 7.74 58.95
N SER A 42 13.97 6.89 57.97
CA SER A 42 14.99 6.30 57.09
C SER A 42 14.47 6.19 55.66
N ARG A 43 15.01 7.06 54.80
CA ARG A 43 14.95 6.99 53.33
C ARG A 43 13.53 6.82 52.77
N MET A 44 12.96 7.94 52.30
CA MET A 44 12.21 7.83 51.05
C MET A 44 13.17 7.23 50.02
N ALA A 45 12.97 5.95 49.69
CA ALA A 45 13.49 5.45 48.44
C ALA A 45 12.81 6.30 47.36
N GLU A 46 13.59 7.03 46.58
CA GLU A 46 13.12 7.47 45.28
C GLU A 46 12.62 6.20 44.59
N VAL A 47 11.31 6.07 44.39
CA VAL A 47 10.77 5.13 43.41
C VAL A 47 11.09 5.74 42.05
N ARG A 48 12.38 5.68 41.69
CA ARG A 48 12.79 5.72 40.30
C ARG A 48 12.07 4.51 39.70
N ALA A 49 11.08 4.77 38.86
CA ALA A 49 10.61 3.77 37.93
C ALA A 49 11.83 3.40 37.08
N PHE A 50 12.50 2.31 37.45
CA PHE A 50 13.51 1.70 36.61
C PHE A 50 12.76 1.13 35.42
N SER A 51 12.66 1.94 34.36
CA SER A 51 12.35 1.44 33.03
C SER A 51 13.50 0.53 32.65
N TYR A 52 13.33 -0.76 32.90
CA TYR A 52 14.21 -1.79 32.38
C TYR A 52 13.92 -1.91 30.87
N PRO A 53 14.92 -1.73 29.99
CA PRO A 53 14.70 -1.83 28.55
C PRO A 53 14.36 -3.28 28.19
N CYS A 54 13.14 -3.49 27.67
CA CYS A 54 12.82 -4.72 26.98
C CYS A 54 13.31 -4.60 25.53
N HIS A 55 13.63 -5.72 24.88
CA HIS A 55 14.05 -5.67 23.48
C HIS A 55 13.83 -7.00 22.75
N PHE A 56 13.65 -6.87 21.45
CA PHE A 56 13.79 -7.96 20.49
C PHE A 56 15.13 -7.84 19.78
N GLU A 57 15.81 -8.96 19.56
CA GLU A 57 17.05 -9.02 18.79
C GLU A 57 17.11 -10.31 17.97
N GLY A 58 18.03 -10.37 17.02
CA GLY A 58 18.25 -11.57 16.21
C GLY A 58 18.92 -11.23 14.89
N VAL A 59 18.85 -12.16 13.94
CA VAL A 59 19.49 -12.03 12.62
C VAL A 59 18.43 -12.12 11.53
N VAL A 60 18.53 -11.24 10.53
CA VAL A 60 17.77 -11.37 9.28
C VAL A 60 18.64 -12.07 8.22
N LEU A 61 18.10 -13.12 7.60
CA LEU A 61 18.78 -14.00 6.64
C LEU A 61 18.00 -14.06 5.32
N ASP A 62 18.71 -14.29 4.23
CA ASP A 62 18.16 -14.65 2.92
C ASP A 62 17.75 -16.13 2.97
N GLU A 63 16.49 -16.43 2.62
CA GLU A 63 15.93 -17.78 2.78
C GLU A 63 16.48 -18.82 1.78
N GLU A 64 16.92 -18.37 0.60
CA GLU A 64 17.50 -19.25 -0.44
C GLU A 64 18.95 -19.65 -0.09
N THR A 65 19.73 -18.70 0.41
CA THR A 65 21.19 -18.83 0.58
C THR A 65 21.64 -19.00 2.03
N GLY A 66 20.83 -18.55 3.00
CA GLY A 66 21.20 -18.44 4.42
C GLY A 66 22.16 -17.29 4.73
N ASP A 67 22.46 -16.41 3.77
CA ASP A 67 23.37 -15.28 3.96
C ASP A 67 22.70 -14.12 4.73
N PRO A 68 23.44 -13.37 5.57
CA PRO A 68 22.88 -12.27 6.36
C PRO A 68 22.48 -11.05 5.52
N ILE A 69 21.22 -10.62 5.64
CA ILE A 69 20.71 -9.44 4.91
C ILE A 69 21.03 -8.16 5.67
N ARG A 70 21.73 -7.24 5.01
CA ARG A 70 21.98 -5.88 5.50
C ARG A 70 20.87 -4.91 5.06
N GLY A 71 20.45 -4.02 5.96
CA GLY A 71 19.59 -2.89 5.62
C GLY A 71 18.09 -3.17 5.73
N VAL A 72 17.70 -4.31 6.29
CA VAL A 72 16.28 -4.65 6.52
C VAL A 72 15.72 -3.76 7.61
N SER A 73 14.61 -3.09 7.32
CA SER A 73 13.86 -2.31 8.30
C SER A 73 12.99 -3.27 9.13
N VAL A 74 13.31 -3.47 10.41
CA VAL A 74 12.58 -4.37 11.30
C VAL A 74 11.72 -3.54 12.25
N THR A 75 10.39 -3.58 12.05
CA THR A 75 9.43 -2.78 12.82
C THR A 75 8.56 -3.67 13.69
N PHE A 76 8.52 -3.42 15.01
CA PHE A 76 7.57 -4.02 15.95
C PHE A 76 6.39 -3.07 16.15
N ILE A 77 5.17 -3.62 16.15
CA ILE A 77 3.90 -2.92 16.33
C ILE A 77 3.25 -3.47 17.60
N LYS A 78 2.88 -2.60 18.55
CA LYS A 78 2.33 -3.02 19.84
C LYS A 78 0.82 -3.22 19.77
N ASP A 79 0.36 -4.36 20.27
CA ASP A 79 -1.02 -4.84 20.14
C ASP A 79 -2.09 -3.90 20.75
N ASP A 80 -1.78 -3.27 21.89
CA ASP A 80 -2.78 -2.48 22.66
C ASP A 80 -2.94 -1.02 22.22
N ASP A 81 -1.96 -0.45 21.52
CA ASP A 81 -1.93 0.98 21.18
C ASP A 81 -1.35 1.33 19.79
N GLY A 82 -0.94 0.32 19.01
CA GLY A 82 -0.47 0.48 17.63
C GLY A 82 0.84 1.26 17.47
N ARG A 83 1.51 1.66 18.56
CA ARG A 83 2.81 2.33 18.47
C ARG A 83 3.86 1.40 17.89
N THR A 84 4.86 1.98 17.25
CA THR A 84 5.87 1.24 16.50
C THR A 84 7.29 1.61 16.88
N TRP A 85 8.17 0.62 16.84
CA TRP A 85 9.60 0.74 17.10
C TRP A 85 10.35 0.04 15.97
N THR A 86 11.32 0.73 15.37
CA THR A 86 12.03 0.25 14.18
C THR A 86 13.54 0.35 14.39
N ASP A 87 14.27 -0.68 13.96
CA ASP A 87 15.72 -0.66 13.79
C ASP A 87 16.08 -1.22 12.39
N THR A 88 17.34 -1.09 11.97
CA THR A 88 17.81 -1.56 10.65
C THR A 88 18.93 -2.58 10.78
N SER A 89 18.81 -3.71 10.08
CA SER A 89 19.78 -4.80 10.17
C SER A 89 21.20 -4.38 9.74
N SER A 90 22.17 -4.81 10.53
CA SER A 90 23.60 -4.56 10.32
C SER A 90 24.17 -5.32 9.11
N ALA A 91 25.44 -5.07 8.77
CA ALA A 91 26.13 -5.80 7.70
C ALA A 91 26.31 -7.32 7.96
N ALA A 92 25.95 -7.80 9.15
CA ALA A 92 25.94 -9.22 9.51
C ALA A 92 24.53 -9.68 9.91
N GLY A 93 23.48 -9.04 9.38
CA GLY A 93 22.07 -9.41 9.58
C GLY A 93 21.51 -9.06 10.97
N ASN A 94 22.36 -8.85 11.97
CA ASN A 94 21.93 -8.56 13.35
C ASN A 94 21.12 -7.26 13.44
N TYR A 95 20.03 -7.27 14.20
CA TYR A 95 19.22 -6.11 14.57
C TYR A 95 18.88 -6.11 16.06
N ARG A 96 18.51 -4.96 16.66
CA ARG A 96 18.07 -4.89 18.07
C ARG A 96 17.09 -3.74 18.31
N VAL A 97 15.81 -4.05 18.48
CA VAL A 97 14.74 -3.08 18.72
C VAL A 97 14.41 -3.00 20.21
N GLU A 98 14.67 -1.84 20.84
CA GLU A 98 14.28 -1.58 22.23
C GLU A 98 12.81 -1.14 22.31
N VAL A 99 12.04 -1.79 23.20
CA VAL A 99 10.58 -1.64 23.34
C VAL A 99 10.14 -1.60 24.81
N PRO A 100 8.94 -1.09 25.12
CA PRO A 100 8.24 -1.37 26.37
C PRO A 100 7.94 -2.86 26.58
N GLU A 101 7.39 -3.22 27.75
CA GLU A 101 6.75 -4.53 27.91
C GLU A 101 5.40 -4.60 27.16
N GLY A 102 5.04 -5.79 26.69
CA GLY A 102 3.79 -6.04 25.97
C GLY A 102 3.89 -7.16 24.93
N GLY A 103 2.78 -7.39 24.24
CA GLY A 103 2.69 -8.20 23.02
C GLY A 103 2.80 -7.33 21.76
N TYR A 104 3.44 -7.89 20.74
CA TYR A 104 3.77 -7.21 19.50
C TYR A 104 3.58 -8.12 18.29
N THR A 105 3.16 -7.57 17.16
CA THR A 105 3.49 -8.12 15.83
C THR A 105 4.76 -7.45 15.30
N TYR A 106 5.33 -7.97 14.23
CA TYR A 106 6.42 -7.34 13.49
C TYR A 106 6.20 -7.39 11.98
N ILE A 107 6.83 -6.43 11.30
CA ILE A 107 6.94 -6.30 9.85
C ILE A 107 8.41 -6.09 9.51
N THR A 108 8.89 -6.78 8.48
CA THR A 108 10.24 -6.58 7.92
C THR A 108 10.18 -6.16 6.47
N THR A 109 10.85 -5.06 6.12
CA THR A 109 10.84 -4.52 4.75
C THR A 109 12.25 -4.29 4.21
N HIS A 110 12.46 -4.66 2.95
CA HIS A 110 13.68 -4.40 2.20
C HIS A 110 13.40 -4.44 0.69
N LYS A 111 13.97 -3.51 -0.09
CA LYS A 111 13.72 -3.41 -1.53
C LYS A 111 14.00 -4.66 -2.38
N ASN A 112 14.87 -5.57 -1.93
CA ASN A 112 15.24 -6.79 -2.67
C ASN A 112 14.52 -8.07 -2.20
N TYR A 113 13.76 -8.02 -1.09
CA TYR A 113 13.09 -9.18 -0.51
C TYR A 113 11.61 -8.89 -0.33
N VAL A 114 10.78 -9.92 -0.39
CA VAL A 114 9.35 -9.84 -0.06
C VAL A 114 9.19 -9.43 1.40
N MET A 115 8.22 -8.56 1.72
CA MET A 115 7.92 -8.23 3.10
C MET A 115 7.45 -9.46 3.87
N ARG A 116 8.03 -9.68 5.05
CA ARG A 116 7.59 -10.72 5.97
C ARG A 116 6.96 -10.11 7.22
N SER A 117 5.80 -10.65 7.61
CA SER A 117 5.13 -10.36 8.88
C SER A 117 4.95 -11.65 9.69
N ASN A 118 4.70 -11.51 11.00
CA ASN A 118 4.21 -12.60 11.83
C ASN A 118 2.73 -12.43 12.23
N SER A 119 2.04 -11.39 11.74
CA SER A 119 0.61 -11.19 12.02
C SER A 119 -0.20 -12.42 11.57
N PRO A 120 -1.19 -12.90 12.35
CA PRO A 120 -1.73 -12.34 13.58
C PRO A 120 -1.05 -12.81 14.88
N ASP A 121 0.04 -13.57 14.82
CA ASP A 121 0.71 -14.10 16.02
C ASP A 121 1.43 -13.00 16.82
N LEU A 122 1.39 -13.09 18.14
CA LEU A 122 2.06 -12.15 19.04
C LEU A 122 3.39 -12.69 19.56
N VAL A 123 4.40 -11.82 19.57
CA VAL A 123 5.65 -12.00 20.31
C VAL A 123 5.66 -11.06 21.52
N GLU A 124 5.97 -11.60 22.68
CA GLU A 124 5.90 -10.90 23.96
C GLU A 124 7.27 -10.72 24.59
N VAL A 125 7.44 -9.59 25.29
CA VAL A 125 8.51 -9.31 26.27
C VAL A 125 7.90 -8.70 27.53
N LEU A 126 8.40 -9.09 28.69
CA LEU A 126 7.91 -8.66 30.01
C LEU A 126 8.98 -7.86 30.76
N ALA A 127 8.58 -6.82 31.48
CA ALA A 127 9.53 -6.03 32.25
C ALA A 127 10.15 -6.88 33.39
N PRO A 128 11.46 -6.76 33.65
CA PRO A 128 12.10 -7.38 34.79
C PRO A 128 11.43 -7.07 36.12
N TYR A 129 11.10 -8.14 36.85
CA TYR A 129 10.35 -8.06 38.11
C TYR A 129 11.09 -8.77 39.24
N ILE A 130 10.84 -8.34 40.47
CA ILE A 130 11.46 -8.93 41.66
C ILE A 130 10.57 -10.05 42.20
N ARG A 131 11.02 -11.30 42.09
CA ARG A 131 10.39 -12.47 42.68
C ARG A 131 10.97 -12.74 44.07
N ARG A 132 10.11 -12.79 45.09
CA ARG A 132 10.46 -13.26 46.44
C ARG A 132 10.33 -14.78 46.52
N VAL A 133 11.39 -15.46 46.97
CA VAL A 133 11.43 -16.92 47.15
C VAL A 133 11.79 -17.23 48.60
N GLY A 134 10.93 -17.99 49.28
CA GLY A 134 11.14 -18.42 50.67
C GLY A 134 11.95 -19.71 50.74
N GLY A 135 13.07 -19.69 51.46
CA GLY A 135 13.87 -20.86 51.78
C GLY A 135 13.50 -21.50 53.12
N ALA A 136 13.87 -22.77 53.31
CA ALA A 136 13.75 -23.46 54.59
C ALA A 136 14.50 -22.67 55.69
N GLY A 137 13.84 -22.44 56.82
CA GLY A 137 14.35 -21.60 57.92
C GLY A 137 13.93 -20.12 57.88
N GLY A 138 13.05 -19.71 56.95
CA GLY A 138 12.46 -18.36 56.94
C GLY A 138 13.30 -17.29 56.22
N ILE A 139 14.37 -17.70 55.52
CA ILE A 139 15.17 -16.79 54.69
C ILE A 139 14.37 -16.44 53.43
N VAL A 140 14.04 -15.17 53.24
CA VAL A 140 13.49 -14.66 51.99
C VAL A 140 14.65 -14.19 51.11
N ARG A 141 14.71 -14.68 49.86
CA ARG A 141 15.57 -14.11 48.82
C ARG A 141 14.73 -13.32 47.83
N GLU A 142 15.20 -12.14 47.46
CA GLU A 142 14.71 -11.38 46.32
C GLU A 142 15.58 -11.72 45.11
N ILE A 143 14.93 -12.06 44.00
CA ILE A 143 15.56 -12.42 42.73
C ILE A 143 14.95 -11.51 41.65
N THR A 144 15.76 -10.71 40.98
CA THR A 144 15.33 -10.02 39.77
C THR A 144 15.26 -11.05 38.64
N VAL A 145 14.08 -11.22 38.06
CA VAL A 145 13.85 -12.05 36.88
C VAL A 145 14.01 -11.15 35.66
N THR A 146 14.91 -11.51 34.74
CA THR A 146 15.21 -10.76 33.50
C THR A 146 15.19 -11.66 32.25
N SER A 147 14.76 -12.92 32.38
CA SER A 147 14.73 -13.87 31.25
C SER A 147 13.77 -13.43 30.17
N ASP A 148 12.69 -12.77 30.57
CA ASP A 148 11.51 -12.53 29.73
C ASP A 148 11.53 -11.12 29.10
N SER A 149 12.55 -10.30 29.44
CA SER A 149 12.72 -8.92 28.94
C SER A 149 13.56 -8.84 27.67
N GLN A 150 13.91 -9.98 27.09
CA GLN A 150 14.73 -10.11 25.90
C GLN A 150 14.23 -11.33 25.13
N ARG A 151 14.00 -11.19 23.83
CA ARG A 151 13.51 -12.29 23.00
C ARG A 151 14.26 -12.31 21.67
N VAL A 152 14.87 -13.46 21.38
CA VAL A 152 15.58 -13.70 20.12
C VAL A 152 14.58 -14.14 19.06
N ILE A 153 14.58 -13.47 17.92
CA ILE A 153 13.76 -13.77 16.74
C ILE A 153 14.69 -13.71 15.53
N ASN A 154 14.92 -14.86 14.89
CA ASN A 154 15.56 -14.86 13.58
C ASN A 154 14.47 -14.77 12.51
N ILE A 155 14.77 -14.09 11.41
CA ILE A 155 13.82 -13.79 10.35
C ILE A 155 14.48 -14.14 9.03
N ASP A 156 13.96 -15.14 8.35
CA ASP A 156 14.35 -15.46 6.96
C ASP A 156 13.48 -14.61 6.01
N MET A 157 14.01 -14.17 4.87
CA MET A 157 13.23 -13.41 3.89
C MET A 157 13.43 -13.97 2.48
N GLU A 158 12.34 -14.16 1.76
CA GLU A 158 12.35 -14.60 0.37
C GLU A 158 12.80 -13.47 -0.58
N PRO A 159 13.72 -13.73 -1.54
CA PRO A 159 14.05 -12.77 -2.58
C PRO A 159 12.83 -12.36 -3.39
N ARG A 160 12.79 -11.10 -3.87
CA ARG A 160 11.73 -10.66 -4.79
C ARG A 160 11.69 -11.50 -6.07
N PRO A 161 10.50 -11.67 -6.67
CA PRO A 161 10.35 -12.45 -7.89
C PRO A 161 11.22 -11.92 -9.03
N ARG A 162 11.56 -12.82 -9.95
CA ARG A 162 12.23 -12.49 -11.23
C ARG A 162 11.35 -12.80 -12.44
N ASN A 163 10.28 -13.57 -12.24
CA ASN A 163 9.36 -13.97 -13.29
C ASN A 163 8.39 -12.82 -13.59
N VAL A 164 8.14 -12.58 -14.87
CA VAL A 164 7.16 -11.61 -15.38
C VAL A 164 6.19 -12.36 -16.29
N LEU A 165 4.92 -12.40 -15.94
CA LEU A 165 3.89 -13.08 -16.71
C LEU A 165 3.09 -12.03 -17.49
N LEU A 166 3.28 -11.99 -18.81
CA LEU A 166 2.45 -11.21 -19.72
C LEU A 166 1.22 -12.04 -20.07
N VAL A 167 0.08 -11.75 -19.43
CA VAL A 167 -1.08 -12.64 -19.42
C VAL A 167 -2.25 -12.04 -20.21
N THR A 168 -2.88 -12.85 -21.07
CA THR A 168 -4.08 -12.47 -21.81
C THR A 168 -4.98 -13.68 -22.13
N THR A 169 -6.04 -13.46 -22.89
CA THR A 169 -6.95 -14.49 -23.41
C THR A 169 -7.04 -14.41 -24.93
N SER A 170 -7.61 -15.42 -25.59
CA SER A 170 -7.85 -15.43 -27.05
C SER A 170 -8.85 -14.37 -27.53
N LEU A 171 -9.48 -13.62 -26.61
CA LEU A 171 -10.26 -12.44 -26.92
C LEU A 171 -9.39 -11.27 -27.36
N LEU A 172 -8.10 -11.23 -27.01
CA LEU A 172 -7.19 -10.19 -27.50
C LEU A 172 -6.90 -10.40 -28.99
N ARG A 173 -7.01 -9.32 -29.76
CA ARG A 173 -6.68 -9.32 -31.18
C ARG A 173 -5.17 -9.45 -31.39
N GLU A 174 -4.74 -10.66 -31.73
CA GLU A 174 -3.37 -10.94 -32.16
C GLU A 174 -3.00 -10.11 -33.40
N THR A 175 -1.81 -9.51 -33.37
CA THR A 175 -1.22 -8.77 -34.49
C THR A 175 0.30 -8.94 -34.48
N ALA A 176 0.93 -8.90 -35.66
CA ALA A 176 2.39 -8.98 -35.77
C ALA A 176 3.14 -7.86 -35.02
N ALA A 177 2.50 -6.73 -34.73
CA ALA A 177 3.06 -5.67 -33.89
C ALA A 177 3.03 -6.01 -32.39
N LEU A 178 1.99 -6.74 -31.94
CA LEU A 178 1.92 -7.26 -30.58
C LEU A 178 2.96 -8.38 -30.37
N GLU A 179 3.12 -9.28 -31.34
CA GLU A 179 4.15 -10.33 -31.31
C GLU A 179 5.57 -9.71 -31.21
N ASP A 180 5.93 -8.78 -32.12
CA ASP A 180 7.25 -8.14 -32.16
C ASP A 180 7.58 -7.37 -30.87
N VAL A 181 6.64 -6.60 -30.32
CA VAL A 181 6.89 -5.82 -29.10
C VAL A 181 6.97 -6.71 -27.85
N VAL A 182 6.24 -7.83 -27.79
CA VAL A 182 6.32 -8.82 -26.69
C VAL A 182 7.70 -9.50 -26.67
N ASP A 183 8.22 -9.90 -27.84
CA ASP A 183 9.57 -10.46 -27.97
C ASP A 183 10.63 -9.44 -27.55
N ARG A 184 10.53 -8.19 -28.04
CA ARG A 184 11.47 -7.09 -27.69
C ARG A 184 11.41 -6.70 -26.23
N TYR A 185 10.23 -6.70 -25.62
CA TYR A 185 10.05 -6.49 -24.19
C TYR A 185 10.77 -7.57 -23.39
N THR A 186 10.53 -8.83 -23.75
CA THR A 186 11.13 -10.01 -23.11
C THR A 186 12.66 -10.00 -23.17
N GLU A 187 13.25 -9.69 -24.34
CA GLU A 187 14.70 -9.50 -24.45
C GLU A 187 15.19 -8.33 -23.58
N THR A 188 14.47 -7.21 -23.57
CA THR A 188 14.86 -5.98 -22.88
C THR A 188 14.90 -6.19 -21.37
N VAL A 189 13.81 -6.64 -20.73
CA VAL A 189 13.78 -6.81 -19.26
C VAL A 189 14.76 -7.88 -18.77
N SER A 190 15.04 -8.89 -19.61
CA SER A 190 16.08 -9.87 -19.30
C SER A 190 17.48 -9.26 -19.34
N ARG A 191 17.77 -8.44 -20.36
CA ARG A 191 19.07 -7.78 -20.57
C ARG A 191 19.34 -6.63 -19.58
N THR A 192 18.33 -5.81 -19.24
CA THR A 192 18.49 -4.60 -18.41
C THR A 192 18.33 -4.87 -16.92
N ASP A 193 17.54 -5.88 -16.56
CA ASP A 193 17.05 -6.10 -15.19
C ASP A 193 17.20 -7.53 -14.68
N GLY A 194 17.60 -8.49 -15.54
CA GLY A 194 17.74 -9.89 -15.17
C GLY A 194 16.40 -10.58 -14.88
N LEU A 195 15.31 -10.04 -15.42
CA LEU A 195 13.96 -10.60 -15.32
C LEU A 195 13.75 -11.71 -16.38
N VAL A 196 12.79 -12.59 -16.13
CA VAL A 196 12.41 -13.66 -17.04
C VAL A 196 10.94 -13.46 -17.39
N ALA A 197 10.69 -12.89 -18.56
CA ALA A 197 9.33 -12.67 -19.04
C ALA A 197 8.83 -13.85 -19.88
N SER A 198 7.54 -14.15 -19.77
CA SER A 198 6.82 -15.16 -20.54
C SER A 198 5.45 -14.63 -20.96
N TYR A 199 5.05 -14.90 -22.20
CA TYR A 199 3.74 -14.53 -22.74
C TYR A 199 2.79 -15.72 -22.70
N ILE A 200 1.61 -15.54 -22.08
CA ILE A 200 0.66 -16.60 -21.78
C ILE A 200 -0.74 -16.18 -22.25
N VAL A 201 -1.33 -17.00 -23.12
CA VAL A 201 -2.74 -16.92 -23.51
C VAL A 201 -3.49 -18.03 -22.77
N LEU A 202 -4.25 -17.68 -21.73
CA LEU A 202 -4.74 -18.61 -20.70
C LEU A 202 -5.66 -19.74 -21.19
N ASP A 203 -6.43 -19.47 -22.24
CA ASP A 203 -7.37 -20.39 -22.89
C ASP A 203 -6.78 -21.08 -24.15
N SER A 204 -5.48 -20.87 -24.41
CA SER A 204 -4.76 -21.57 -25.49
C SER A 204 -4.43 -23.02 -25.15
N SER A 205 -4.15 -23.83 -26.18
CA SER A 205 -3.60 -25.17 -25.98
C SER A 205 -2.18 -25.15 -25.40
N GLY A 206 -1.39 -24.09 -25.62
CA GLY A 206 -0.04 -23.95 -25.08
C GLY A 206 -0.08 -23.85 -23.55
N CYS A 207 -0.94 -23.00 -22.99
CA CYS A 207 -1.15 -22.88 -21.54
C CYS A 207 -1.50 -24.24 -20.90
N PHE A 208 -2.32 -25.05 -21.57
CA PHE A 208 -2.66 -26.41 -21.10
C PHE A 208 -1.50 -27.42 -21.25
N GLU A 209 -0.67 -27.30 -22.29
CA GLU A 209 0.49 -28.17 -22.50
C GLU A 209 1.63 -27.85 -21.51
N ASP A 210 1.84 -26.57 -21.19
CA ASP A 210 2.91 -26.09 -20.32
C ASP A 210 2.55 -26.21 -18.83
N TYR A 211 1.34 -25.79 -18.43
CA TYR A 211 0.93 -25.69 -17.01
C TYR A 211 -0.20 -26.66 -16.62
N GLY A 212 -0.79 -27.42 -17.55
CA GLY A 212 -1.96 -28.28 -17.29
C GLY A 212 -3.27 -27.52 -17.04
N VAL A 213 -3.25 -26.19 -17.17
CA VAL A 213 -4.36 -25.27 -16.87
C VAL A 213 -5.24 -25.06 -18.10
N ARG A 214 -6.55 -24.88 -17.89
CA ARG A 214 -7.47 -24.56 -18.99
C ARG A 214 -8.61 -23.66 -18.54
N VAL A 215 -8.58 -22.42 -19.01
CA VAL A 215 -9.76 -21.55 -19.05
C VAL A 215 -10.69 -22.06 -20.16
N ALA A 216 -11.97 -22.23 -19.84
CA ALA A 216 -13.03 -22.67 -20.75
C ALA A 216 -13.92 -21.52 -21.20
N ASP A 217 -14.14 -20.51 -20.35
CA ASP A 217 -14.76 -19.23 -20.68
C ASP A 217 -13.79 -18.06 -20.38
N PRO A 218 -13.14 -17.46 -21.40
CA PRO A 218 -12.24 -16.33 -21.20
C PRO A 218 -12.96 -15.04 -20.74
N ALA A 219 -14.29 -15.04 -20.61
CA ALA A 219 -15.05 -13.98 -19.97
C ALA A 219 -15.43 -14.26 -18.50
N ASP A 220 -15.04 -15.40 -17.92
CA ASP A 220 -15.17 -15.64 -16.47
C ASP A 220 -13.87 -15.31 -15.73
N TRP A 221 -13.92 -14.26 -14.91
CA TRP A 221 -12.79 -13.84 -14.09
C TRP A 221 -12.40 -14.89 -13.03
N HIS A 222 -13.32 -15.76 -12.60
CA HIS A 222 -12.99 -16.85 -11.69
C HIS A 222 -12.09 -17.89 -12.37
N GLU A 223 -12.43 -18.33 -13.58
CA GLU A 223 -11.57 -19.28 -14.30
C GLU A 223 -10.18 -18.68 -14.60
N ILE A 224 -10.11 -17.36 -14.85
CA ILE A 224 -8.83 -16.64 -15.00
C ILE A 224 -8.04 -16.60 -13.68
N ARG A 225 -8.68 -16.38 -12.53
CA ARG A 225 -8.01 -16.42 -11.20
C ARG A 225 -7.49 -17.81 -10.88
N ASP A 226 -8.34 -18.84 -11.02
CA ASP A 226 -7.98 -20.24 -10.77
C ASP A 226 -6.82 -20.68 -11.70
N ALA A 227 -6.80 -20.17 -12.94
CA ALA A 227 -5.70 -20.39 -13.87
C ALA A 227 -4.38 -19.72 -13.44
N LEU A 228 -4.45 -18.48 -12.93
CA LEU A 228 -3.29 -17.77 -12.40
C LEU A 228 -2.75 -18.41 -11.11
N GLU A 229 -3.63 -18.91 -10.24
CA GLU A 229 -3.25 -19.66 -9.03
C GLU A 229 -2.44 -20.91 -9.40
N ALA A 230 -2.96 -21.74 -10.32
CA ALA A 230 -2.28 -22.95 -10.75
C ALA A 230 -0.94 -22.70 -11.48
N ILE A 231 -0.82 -21.61 -12.26
CA ILE A 231 0.47 -21.19 -12.82
C ILE A 231 1.43 -20.76 -11.69
N ALA A 232 0.93 -20.00 -10.71
CA ALA A 232 1.72 -19.52 -9.58
C ALA A 232 2.20 -20.65 -8.64
N GLU A 233 1.43 -21.74 -8.49
CA GLU A 233 1.87 -22.96 -7.79
C GLU A 233 3.11 -23.60 -8.43
N GLU A 234 3.27 -23.48 -9.76
CA GLU A 234 4.42 -24.02 -10.50
C GLU A 234 5.57 -23.00 -10.62
N THR A 235 5.28 -21.73 -10.90
CA THR A 235 6.31 -20.70 -11.15
C THR A 235 6.79 -19.96 -9.91
N GLY A 236 6.07 -20.08 -8.79
CA GLY A 236 6.21 -19.21 -7.62
C GLY A 236 5.72 -17.78 -7.88
N PRO A 237 5.96 -16.85 -6.94
CA PRO A 237 5.58 -15.44 -7.06
C PRO A 237 6.11 -14.77 -8.33
N ALA A 238 5.34 -13.83 -8.86
CA ALA A 238 5.63 -13.17 -10.13
C ALA A 238 5.08 -11.73 -10.21
N TYR A 239 5.65 -10.94 -11.13
CA TYR A 239 5.02 -9.74 -11.63
C TYR A 239 4.04 -10.14 -12.74
N ILE A 240 2.74 -9.93 -12.54
CA ILE A 240 1.69 -10.26 -13.51
C ILE A 240 1.26 -8.97 -14.22
N ILE A 241 1.30 -9.00 -15.55
CA ILE A 241 0.90 -7.89 -16.42
C ILE A 241 -0.24 -8.37 -17.30
N LEU A 242 -1.46 -7.94 -16.97
CA LEU A 242 -2.66 -8.26 -17.75
C LEU A 242 -2.66 -7.43 -19.04
N LEU A 243 -2.66 -8.09 -20.19
CA LEU A 243 -2.72 -7.43 -21.50
C LEU A 243 -4.17 -7.43 -22.00
N GLY A 244 -4.81 -6.26 -21.99
CA GLY A 244 -6.19 -6.06 -22.44
C GLY A 244 -7.07 -5.26 -21.48
N GLY A 245 -8.13 -4.65 -22.04
CA GLY A 245 -9.20 -4.03 -21.25
C GLY A 245 -10.19 -5.04 -20.67
N GLU A 246 -11.32 -4.53 -20.17
CA GLU A 246 -12.40 -5.32 -19.56
C GLU A 246 -13.03 -6.35 -20.54
N ALA A 247 -12.95 -6.12 -21.85
CA ALA A 247 -13.48 -7.03 -22.87
C ALA A 247 -12.57 -8.24 -23.18
N VAL A 248 -11.35 -8.26 -22.64
CA VAL A 248 -10.33 -9.29 -22.90
C VAL A 248 -9.96 -10.04 -21.62
N VAL A 249 -9.69 -9.29 -20.56
CA VAL A 249 -9.51 -9.81 -19.20
C VAL A 249 -10.50 -9.05 -18.32
N PRO A 250 -11.72 -9.60 -18.08
CA PRO A 250 -12.75 -8.91 -17.30
C PRO A 250 -12.27 -8.61 -15.88
N ARG A 251 -12.93 -7.71 -15.16
CA ARG A 251 -12.61 -7.42 -13.76
C ARG A 251 -13.79 -7.73 -12.82
N PRO A 252 -13.55 -8.36 -11.66
CA PRO A 252 -14.59 -8.55 -10.65
C PRO A 252 -15.13 -7.21 -10.12
N ALA A 253 -16.34 -6.83 -10.53
CA ALA A 253 -16.98 -5.60 -10.06
C ALA A 253 -17.46 -5.67 -8.60
N VAL A 254 -17.87 -6.86 -8.14
CA VAL A 254 -18.41 -7.09 -6.78
C VAL A 254 -17.81 -8.37 -6.19
N VAL A 255 -17.30 -8.26 -4.97
CA VAL A 255 -16.55 -9.30 -4.26
C VAL A 255 -17.04 -9.46 -2.82
N THR A 256 -16.69 -10.56 -2.16
CA THR A 256 -17.08 -10.84 -0.77
C THR A 256 -15.87 -10.82 0.16
N ILE A 257 -15.80 -9.83 1.06
CA ILE A 257 -14.75 -9.74 2.09
C ILE A 257 -15.41 -9.89 3.45
N ASN A 258 -14.91 -10.78 4.30
CA ASN A 258 -15.45 -11.04 5.64
C ASN A 258 -16.99 -11.27 5.64
N GLY A 259 -17.49 -11.97 4.62
CA GLY A 259 -18.92 -12.26 4.44
C GLY A 259 -19.79 -11.06 4.04
N ARG A 260 -19.20 -9.95 3.58
CA ARG A 260 -19.92 -8.77 3.07
C ARG A 260 -19.58 -8.49 1.61
N LEU A 261 -20.61 -8.13 0.84
CA LEU A 261 -20.45 -7.70 -0.55
C LEU A 261 -19.90 -6.28 -0.61
N TRP A 262 -18.88 -6.08 -1.45
CA TRP A 262 -18.27 -4.78 -1.73
C TRP A 262 -18.17 -4.56 -3.24
N TYR A 263 -18.44 -3.33 -3.69
CA TYR A 263 -18.10 -2.90 -5.04
C TYR A 263 -16.63 -2.46 -5.04
N LEU A 264 -15.76 -3.32 -5.57
CA LEU A 264 -14.31 -3.15 -5.62
C LEU A 264 -13.77 -3.71 -6.94
N PRO A 265 -14.05 -3.06 -8.08
CA PRO A 265 -13.40 -3.38 -9.35
C PRO A 265 -11.90 -3.11 -9.23
N THR A 266 -11.11 -4.13 -8.98
CA THR A 266 -9.64 -4.07 -8.97
C THR A 266 -9.08 -5.36 -9.54
N ASP A 267 -7.86 -5.31 -10.09
CA ASP A 267 -7.15 -6.51 -10.53
C ASP A 267 -6.49 -7.27 -9.37
N ALA A 268 -6.43 -6.68 -8.16
CA ALA A 268 -5.84 -7.30 -6.97
C ALA A 268 -6.43 -8.69 -6.62
N TRP A 269 -7.70 -8.94 -6.97
CA TRP A 269 -8.38 -10.22 -6.75
C TRP A 269 -7.80 -11.41 -7.54
N TYR A 270 -6.98 -11.14 -8.56
CA TYR A 270 -6.27 -12.18 -9.31
C TYR A 270 -5.01 -12.70 -8.60
N VAL A 271 -4.61 -12.05 -7.50
CA VAL A 271 -3.41 -12.37 -6.69
C VAL A 271 -3.70 -12.29 -5.18
N ASP A 272 -4.98 -12.33 -4.81
CA ASP A 272 -5.46 -12.70 -3.49
C ASP A 272 -6.06 -14.09 -3.68
N PHE A 273 -5.26 -15.14 -3.49
CA PHE A 273 -5.67 -16.54 -3.67
C PHE A 273 -6.33 -17.09 -2.41
N ASN A 274 -6.04 -16.50 -1.24
CA ASN A 274 -6.57 -16.93 0.04
C ASN A 274 -7.97 -16.33 0.39
N ASP A 275 -8.46 -15.36 -0.39
CA ASP A 275 -9.74 -14.62 -0.23
C ASP A 275 -9.85 -13.78 1.07
N ASP A 276 -8.72 -13.35 1.65
CA ASP A 276 -8.73 -12.53 2.88
C ASP A 276 -8.94 -11.03 2.65
N GLY A 277 -8.84 -10.54 1.41
CA GLY A 277 -8.95 -9.13 1.02
C GLY A 277 -7.63 -8.37 0.97
N ILE A 278 -6.49 -9.07 0.87
CA ILE A 278 -5.14 -8.54 0.74
C ILE A 278 -4.42 -9.35 -0.35
N VAL A 279 -3.59 -8.68 -1.17
CA VAL A 279 -2.71 -9.37 -2.12
C VAL A 279 -1.69 -10.23 -1.36
N ASP A 280 -1.48 -11.45 -1.87
CA ASP A 280 -0.56 -12.44 -1.32
C ASP A 280 0.91 -12.00 -1.41
N GLU A 281 1.74 -12.55 -0.53
CA GLU A 281 3.15 -12.14 -0.40
C GLU A 281 3.94 -12.44 -1.69
N GLY A 282 4.69 -11.44 -2.15
CA GLY A 282 5.55 -11.55 -3.33
C GLY A 282 4.85 -11.36 -4.68
N PHE A 283 3.52 -11.32 -4.74
CA PHE A 283 2.78 -11.05 -5.97
C PHE A 283 2.62 -9.55 -6.22
N VAL A 284 2.69 -9.18 -7.49
CA VAL A 284 2.45 -7.81 -7.98
C VAL A 284 1.63 -7.92 -9.26
N ILE A 285 0.47 -7.27 -9.33
CA ILE A 285 -0.36 -7.27 -10.53
C ILE A 285 -0.56 -5.87 -11.12
N SER A 286 -0.62 -5.82 -12.44
CA SER A 286 -0.77 -4.61 -13.24
C SER A 286 -1.60 -4.90 -14.49
N ARG A 287 -1.93 -3.85 -15.24
CA ARG A 287 -2.62 -4.00 -16.53
C ARG A 287 -2.11 -3.00 -17.56
N LEU A 288 -1.99 -3.47 -18.81
CA LEU A 288 -1.90 -2.64 -20.01
C LEU A 288 -3.27 -2.69 -20.70
N PRO A 289 -4.16 -1.71 -20.47
CA PRO A 289 -5.52 -1.74 -20.99
C PRO A 289 -5.57 -1.14 -22.41
N ASP A 290 -6.43 -1.70 -23.25
CA ASP A 290 -6.86 -1.08 -24.51
C ASP A 290 -8.40 -1.21 -24.63
N LEU A 291 -8.98 -0.53 -25.61
CA LEU A 291 -10.43 -0.48 -25.82
C LEU A 291 -10.92 -1.75 -26.54
N SER A 292 -12.02 -2.32 -26.03
CA SER A 292 -12.59 -3.56 -26.54
C SER A 292 -11.50 -4.65 -26.65
N THR A 293 -11.40 -5.32 -27.81
CA THR A 293 -10.46 -6.42 -28.07
C THR A 293 -9.20 -6.01 -28.84
N GLU A 294 -8.97 -4.72 -29.07
CA GLU A 294 -7.80 -4.24 -29.82
C GLU A 294 -6.50 -4.30 -28.99
N SER A 295 -5.34 -4.25 -29.65
CA SER A 295 -4.01 -4.41 -29.03
C SER A 295 -3.08 -3.19 -29.19
N SER A 296 -3.56 -2.10 -29.77
CA SER A 296 -2.76 -0.93 -30.16
C SER A 296 -2.23 -0.09 -28.98
N GLY A 297 -3.05 0.10 -27.96
CA GLY A 297 -2.65 0.75 -26.70
C GLY A 297 -1.69 -0.12 -25.90
N ILE A 298 -1.84 -1.45 -25.98
CA ILE A 298 -0.91 -2.41 -25.38
C ILE A 298 0.47 -2.31 -26.03
N VAL A 299 0.52 -2.25 -27.37
CA VAL A 299 1.78 -2.06 -28.11
C VAL A 299 2.47 -0.76 -27.70
N ALA A 300 1.76 0.37 -27.68
CA ALA A 300 2.31 1.65 -27.25
C ALA A 300 2.85 1.64 -25.81
N ALA A 301 2.14 0.96 -24.89
CA ALA A 301 2.56 0.83 -23.51
C ALA A 301 3.77 -0.11 -23.32
N LEU A 302 3.91 -1.17 -24.13
CA LEU A 302 5.08 -2.04 -24.13
C LEU A 302 6.32 -1.37 -24.75
N GLU A 303 6.14 -0.58 -25.83
CA GLU A 303 7.22 0.28 -26.37
C GLU A 303 7.72 1.27 -25.30
N THR A 304 6.79 1.94 -24.62
CA THR A 304 7.08 2.82 -23.48
C THR A 304 7.86 2.10 -22.38
N ALA A 305 7.45 0.89 -22.01
CA ALA A 305 8.16 0.10 -21.00
C ALA A 305 9.58 -0.26 -21.45
N ILE A 306 9.77 -0.66 -22.71
CA ILE A 306 11.08 -0.92 -23.33
C ILE A 306 11.97 0.33 -23.21
N ASP A 307 11.51 1.49 -23.68
CA ASP A 307 12.28 2.74 -23.66
C ASP A 307 12.68 3.15 -22.23
N VAL A 308 11.78 2.99 -21.26
CA VAL A 308 12.08 3.27 -19.84
C VAL A 308 13.11 2.29 -19.28
N HIS A 309 13.02 0.99 -19.56
CA HIS A 309 14.03 0.00 -19.16
C HIS A 309 15.40 0.28 -19.81
N GLU A 310 15.43 0.60 -21.10
CA GLU A 310 16.65 0.95 -21.86
C GLU A 310 17.32 2.22 -21.32
N SER A 311 16.53 3.23 -20.91
CA SER A 311 17.02 4.44 -20.27
C SER A 311 17.60 4.22 -18.85
N GLY A 312 17.34 3.04 -18.26
CA GLY A 312 17.79 2.64 -16.93
C GLY A 312 16.76 2.86 -15.81
N GLY A 313 15.52 3.22 -16.14
CA GLY A 313 14.41 3.42 -15.21
C GLY A 313 13.70 4.76 -15.35
N PHE A 314 12.56 4.92 -14.66
CA PHE A 314 11.74 6.15 -14.69
C PHE A 314 12.39 7.30 -13.89
N GLY A 315 12.04 8.54 -14.26
CA GLY A 315 12.39 9.75 -13.51
C GLY A 315 11.32 10.16 -12.49
N LEU A 316 11.71 10.99 -11.52
CA LEU A 316 10.85 11.72 -10.59
C LEU A 316 11.08 13.25 -10.64
N SER A 317 11.93 13.76 -11.55
CA SER A 317 12.29 15.18 -11.62
C SER A 317 12.56 15.67 -13.05
N PRO A 318 11.77 16.62 -13.61
CA PRO A 318 10.81 17.48 -12.90
C PRO A 318 9.54 16.78 -12.40
N GLU A 319 9.12 17.16 -11.20
CA GLU A 319 7.83 16.79 -10.62
C GLU A 319 6.85 17.98 -10.76
N VAL A 320 5.59 17.70 -11.09
CA VAL A 320 4.49 18.67 -10.99
C VAL A 320 3.31 18.06 -10.24
N ARG A 321 2.68 18.86 -9.38
CA ARG A 321 1.44 18.48 -8.67
C ARG A 321 0.32 19.43 -9.00
N PHE A 322 -0.80 18.94 -9.50
CA PHE A 322 -2.03 19.72 -9.68
C PHE A 322 -2.99 19.43 -8.54
N SER A 323 -3.45 20.47 -7.86
CA SER A 323 -4.32 20.33 -6.68
C SER A 323 -5.40 21.39 -6.63
N THR A 324 -6.57 21.02 -6.10
CA THR A 324 -7.65 21.96 -5.78
C THR A 324 -7.22 23.00 -4.72
N GLN A 325 -6.23 22.64 -3.92
CA GLN A 325 -5.65 23.46 -2.85
C GLN A 325 -4.17 23.09 -2.70
N CYS A 326 -3.26 24.05 -2.80
CA CYS A 326 -1.84 23.78 -2.59
C CYS A 326 -1.44 23.90 -1.12
N TRP A 327 -0.60 22.94 -0.72
CA TRP A 327 -0.17 22.71 0.65
C TRP A 327 1.36 22.66 0.71
N LEU A 328 1.96 23.43 1.62
CA LEU A 328 3.30 23.14 2.13
C LEU A 328 3.21 21.85 2.97
N SER A 329 3.59 20.71 2.38
CA SER A 329 3.46 19.35 2.94
C SER A 329 4.37 19.09 4.16
N PRO A 330 4.16 18.04 4.99
CA PRO A 330 3.00 17.13 5.17
C PRO A 330 2.50 17.11 6.66
N PRO A 331 1.50 16.29 7.11
CA PRO A 331 0.74 15.23 6.42
C PRO A 331 -0.78 15.47 6.29
N ILE A 332 -1.44 14.55 5.57
CA ILE A 332 -2.87 14.56 5.26
C ILE A 332 -3.71 14.48 6.54
N GLY A 333 -4.61 15.44 6.75
CA GLY A 333 -5.63 15.38 7.81
C GLY A 333 -6.23 16.69 8.31
N LEU A 334 -5.55 17.84 8.18
CA LEU A 334 -5.99 19.12 8.79
C LEU A 334 -5.59 20.40 8.00
N GLY A 335 -6.58 21.19 7.56
CA GLY A 335 -6.63 22.68 7.65
C GLY A 335 -5.73 23.60 6.79
N ASP A 336 -6.35 24.20 5.75
CA ASP A 336 -6.09 25.50 5.06
C ASP A 336 -4.80 25.81 4.23
N ALA A 337 -4.96 26.75 3.28
CA ALA A 337 -4.25 26.87 1.98
C ALA A 337 -3.00 27.80 1.89
N CYS A 338 -2.21 27.62 0.82
CA CYS A 338 -1.20 28.57 0.34
C CYS A 338 -1.74 29.65 -0.63
N ASP A 339 -0.98 30.75 -0.79
CA ASP A 339 -1.28 31.89 -1.69
C ASP A 339 -0.69 31.66 -3.10
N PRO A 340 -1.46 31.80 -4.21
CA PRO A 340 -0.98 31.53 -5.57
C PRO A 340 0.16 32.44 -6.06
N ASP A 341 0.37 33.62 -5.47
CA ASP A 341 1.47 34.52 -5.85
C ASP A 341 2.81 34.19 -5.15
N ASP A 342 2.84 33.23 -4.22
CA ASP A 342 4.05 32.88 -3.46
C ASP A 342 4.91 31.80 -4.16
N ALA A 343 6.10 32.20 -4.60
CA ALA A 343 7.14 31.31 -5.12
C ALA A 343 7.62 30.23 -4.12
N SER A 344 7.23 30.31 -2.84
CA SER A 344 7.47 29.27 -1.82
C SER A 344 6.55 28.04 -1.95
N CYS A 345 5.46 28.10 -2.73
CA CYS A 345 4.51 26.99 -2.94
C CYS A 345 5.11 25.73 -3.60
N GLY A 346 6.32 25.82 -4.15
CA GLY A 346 7.08 24.69 -4.66
C GLY A 346 6.50 24.06 -5.92
N LEU A 347 6.37 22.72 -5.89
CA LEU A 347 5.99 21.88 -7.03
C LEU A 347 4.46 21.77 -7.24
N CYS A 348 3.68 22.37 -6.34
CA CYS A 348 2.22 22.38 -6.42
C CYS A 348 1.69 23.54 -7.27
N ARG A 349 0.64 23.27 -8.03
CA ARG A 349 -0.11 24.19 -8.89
C ARG A 349 -1.59 24.13 -8.50
N ALA A 350 -2.09 25.24 -7.97
CA ALA A 350 -3.47 25.35 -7.51
C ALA A 350 -4.42 25.56 -8.69
N THR A 351 -5.63 25.00 -8.62
CA THR A 351 -6.60 25.01 -9.73
C THR A 351 -7.91 25.66 -9.29
N PRO A 352 -8.35 26.80 -9.84
CA PRO A 352 -7.70 27.66 -10.85
C PRO A 352 -6.42 28.36 -10.33
N PRO A 353 -5.55 28.93 -11.20
CA PRO A 353 -5.75 29.22 -12.63
C PRO A 353 -5.29 28.12 -13.61
N TYR A 354 -4.66 27.05 -13.14
CA TYR A 354 -4.29 25.90 -13.96
C TYR A 354 -5.50 24.99 -14.16
N GLY A 355 -5.71 24.48 -15.38
CA GLY A 355 -6.81 23.58 -15.73
C GLY A 355 -7.52 23.95 -17.05
N VAL A 356 -8.59 23.22 -17.37
CA VAL A 356 -9.49 23.45 -18.51
C VAL A 356 -10.85 24.06 -18.10
N CYS A 357 -10.91 24.66 -16.91
CA CYS A 357 -12.11 25.26 -16.35
C CYS A 357 -12.39 26.69 -16.88
N ASP A 358 -13.63 27.17 -16.75
CA ASP A 358 -14.02 28.54 -17.17
C ASP A 358 -13.22 29.67 -16.48
N GLY A 359 -12.63 29.40 -15.32
CA GLY A 359 -11.74 30.31 -14.58
C GLY A 359 -10.25 30.04 -14.76
N CYS A 360 -9.87 29.08 -15.61
CA CYS A 360 -8.50 28.60 -15.76
C CYS A 360 -7.81 29.32 -16.93
N GLY A 361 -7.01 30.34 -16.60
CA GLY A 361 -6.27 31.14 -17.59
C GLY A 361 -4.93 30.53 -18.04
N MET A 362 -4.45 29.46 -17.38
CA MET A 362 -3.10 28.91 -17.57
C MET A 362 -3.14 27.48 -18.14
N ARG A 363 -4.04 27.21 -19.11
CA ARG A 363 -4.18 25.91 -19.79
C ARG A 363 -2.87 25.50 -20.49
N GLU A 364 -2.34 26.36 -21.35
CA GLU A 364 -1.12 26.06 -22.12
C GLU A 364 0.07 25.78 -21.19
N GLU A 365 0.27 26.59 -20.14
CA GLU A 365 1.32 26.33 -19.15
C GLU A 365 1.10 25.03 -18.36
N MET A 366 -0.15 24.64 -18.09
CA MET A 366 -0.45 23.33 -17.51
C MET A 366 -0.01 22.19 -18.45
N PHE A 367 -0.28 22.32 -19.75
CA PHE A 367 0.09 21.31 -20.75
C PHE A 367 1.61 21.25 -20.97
N ASP A 368 2.30 22.39 -21.00
CA ASP A 368 3.77 22.47 -21.01
C ASP A 368 4.38 21.80 -19.75
N LEU A 369 3.79 22.05 -18.56
CA LEU A 369 4.26 21.45 -17.30
C LEU A 369 4.03 19.93 -17.24
N ILE A 370 2.90 19.44 -17.76
CA ILE A 370 2.62 18.01 -17.91
C ILE A 370 3.66 17.37 -18.84
N SER A 371 3.84 17.95 -20.03
CA SER A 371 4.75 17.44 -21.07
C SER A 371 6.23 17.49 -20.67
N GLY A 372 6.61 18.45 -19.81
CA GLY A 372 7.98 18.63 -19.33
C GLY A 372 8.35 17.81 -18.09
N SER A 373 7.42 17.07 -17.50
CA SER A 373 7.62 16.37 -16.21
C SER A 373 7.87 14.88 -16.38
N ASP A 374 8.68 14.31 -15.48
CA ASP A 374 8.90 12.87 -15.34
C ASP A 374 8.00 12.26 -14.26
N TYR A 375 7.45 13.09 -13.35
CA TYR A 375 6.45 12.65 -12.35
C TYR A 375 5.31 13.66 -12.19
N ILE A 376 4.08 13.16 -12.26
CA ILE A 376 2.86 13.97 -12.29
C ILE A 376 1.91 13.50 -11.19
N VAL A 377 1.46 14.41 -10.34
CA VAL A 377 0.52 14.12 -9.24
C VAL A 377 -0.77 14.90 -9.44
N PHE A 378 -1.90 14.21 -9.55
CA PHE A 378 -3.23 14.83 -9.55
C PHE A 378 -3.92 14.60 -8.20
N MET A 379 -4.23 15.71 -7.52
CA MET A 379 -4.86 15.73 -6.20
C MET A 379 -6.21 16.43 -6.24
N GLY A 380 -7.27 15.75 -5.79
CA GLY A 380 -8.62 16.33 -5.77
C GLY A 380 -9.69 15.30 -6.00
N HIS A 381 -10.77 15.71 -6.65
CA HIS A 381 -11.80 14.79 -7.10
C HIS A 381 -11.42 14.15 -8.43
N GLY A 382 -11.98 12.97 -8.68
CA GLY A 382 -11.74 12.23 -9.90
C GLY A 382 -13.01 11.58 -10.42
N SER A 383 -12.90 11.19 -11.67
CA SER A 383 -13.76 10.26 -12.39
C SER A 383 -12.88 9.52 -13.40
N PRO A 384 -13.39 8.52 -14.13
CA PRO A 384 -12.60 7.78 -15.12
C PRO A 384 -12.18 8.66 -16.30
N GLU A 385 -12.83 9.82 -16.47
CA GLU A 385 -12.72 10.72 -17.63
C GLU A 385 -12.25 12.14 -17.26
N SER A 386 -12.10 12.48 -15.96
CA SER A 386 -11.63 13.80 -15.52
C SER A 386 -11.07 13.85 -14.09
N PHE A 387 -10.01 14.65 -13.90
CA PHE A 387 -9.61 15.20 -12.61
C PHE A 387 -10.35 16.52 -12.39
N SER A 388 -10.82 16.79 -11.18
CA SER A 388 -11.76 17.87 -10.91
C SER A 388 -11.54 18.59 -9.57
N THR A 389 -11.97 19.84 -9.49
CA THR A 389 -12.00 20.65 -8.27
C THR A 389 -12.97 20.09 -7.22
N ASN A 390 -12.96 20.68 -6.01
CA ASN A 390 -13.92 20.36 -4.94
C ASN A 390 -15.38 20.61 -5.36
N ASP A 391 -15.61 21.59 -6.24
CA ASP A 391 -16.92 21.88 -6.85
C ASP A 391 -17.22 21.00 -8.07
N ARG A 392 -16.43 19.95 -8.30
CA ARG A 392 -16.50 19.01 -9.45
C ARG A 392 -16.35 19.68 -10.82
N VAL A 393 -15.62 20.80 -10.89
CA VAL A 393 -15.26 21.45 -12.16
C VAL A 393 -14.00 20.78 -12.72
N PRO A 394 -14.00 20.25 -13.96
CA PRO A 394 -12.84 19.57 -14.51
C PRO A 394 -11.61 20.47 -14.66
N ILE A 395 -10.48 19.94 -14.18
CA ILE A 395 -9.13 20.51 -14.26
C ILE A 395 -8.43 19.95 -15.50
N PHE A 396 -8.52 18.64 -15.70
CA PHE A 396 -7.95 17.91 -16.83
C PHE A 396 -8.90 16.77 -17.21
N ARG A 397 -9.07 16.49 -18.50
CA ARG A 397 -9.99 15.49 -19.02
C ARG A 397 -9.26 14.46 -19.87
N VAL A 398 -9.87 13.29 -20.07
CA VAL A 398 -9.35 12.26 -20.97
C VAL A 398 -9.14 12.76 -22.40
N GLU A 399 -10.02 13.65 -22.89
CA GLU A 399 -9.89 14.35 -24.19
C GLU A 399 -8.70 15.33 -24.26
N ASN A 400 -8.02 15.63 -23.16
CA ASN A 400 -6.82 16.48 -23.14
C ASN A 400 -5.52 15.69 -23.06
N VAL A 401 -5.58 14.35 -23.07
CA VAL A 401 -4.38 13.51 -23.13
C VAL A 401 -3.68 13.62 -24.49
N GLU A 402 -4.44 13.83 -25.58
CA GLU A 402 -3.86 14.11 -26.91
C GLU A 402 -3.28 15.53 -27.06
N ASP A 403 -3.55 16.44 -26.10
CA ASP A 403 -3.01 17.80 -26.09
C ASP A 403 -1.61 17.89 -25.42
N VAL A 404 -1.08 16.79 -24.86
CA VAL A 404 0.17 16.77 -24.07
C VAL A 404 1.14 15.68 -24.58
N ASP A 405 2.44 15.97 -24.52
CA ASP A 405 3.50 15.04 -24.91
C ASP A 405 3.94 14.20 -23.71
N LEU A 406 3.49 12.95 -23.63
CA LEU A 406 3.96 11.99 -22.63
C LEU A 406 5.02 11.03 -23.22
N GLU A 407 5.14 10.93 -24.55
CA GLU A 407 6.10 10.09 -25.27
C GLU A 407 7.56 10.54 -25.04
N THR A 408 7.82 11.85 -24.93
CA THR A 408 9.20 12.36 -24.72
C THR A 408 9.76 12.04 -23.34
N LYS A 409 8.90 11.85 -22.32
CA LYS A 409 9.33 11.71 -20.91
C LYS A 409 8.91 10.41 -20.22
N HIS A 410 7.92 9.71 -20.74
CA HIS A 410 7.30 8.55 -20.11
C HIS A 410 7.01 8.77 -18.62
N PRO A 411 6.21 9.79 -18.25
CA PRO A 411 6.00 10.15 -16.86
C PRO A 411 5.35 9.03 -16.06
N VAL A 412 5.73 8.92 -14.79
CA VAL A 412 4.91 8.24 -13.79
C VAL A 412 3.81 9.19 -13.35
N ILE A 413 2.56 8.77 -13.47
CA ILE A 413 1.39 9.57 -13.12
C ILE A 413 0.72 8.96 -11.88
N THR A 414 0.32 9.80 -10.92
CA THR A 414 -0.39 9.38 -9.72
C THR A 414 -1.72 10.11 -9.59
N GLY A 415 -2.77 9.33 -9.38
CA GLY A 415 -4.14 9.80 -9.14
C GLY A 415 -4.82 9.05 -7.97
N TYR A 416 -4.05 8.35 -7.13
CA TYR A 416 -4.55 7.47 -6.06
C TYR A 416 -5.33 8.17 -4.94
N VAL A 417 -5.25 9.50 -4.84
CA VAL A 417 -6.09 10.31 -3.93
C VAL A 417 -7.41 10.77 -4.57
N SER A 418 -7.56 10.62 -5.89
CA SER A 418 -8.72 11.04 -6.68
C SER A 418 -9.65 9.84 -6.92
N CYS A 419 -10.96 10.03 -6.72
CA CYS A 419 -11.94 8.94 -6.84
C CYS A 419 -12.02 8.36 -8.25
N ASN A 420 -12.20 7.04 -8.35
CA ASN A 420 -12.64 6.35 -9.58
C ASN A 420 -11.74 6.56 -10.83
N THR A 421 -10.54 7.15 -10.68
CA THR A 421 -9.62 7.47 -11.80
C THR A 421 -9.02 6.22 -12.44
N GLY A 422 -9.00 5.12 -11.69
CA GLY A 422 -8.61 3.80 -12.16
C GLY A 422 -9.76 2.89 -12.61
N LEU A 423 -11.00 3.37 -12.75
CA LEU A 423 -12.02 2.53 -13.41
C LEU A 423 -11.75 2.45 -14.92
N LEU A 424 -11.98 1.26 -15.48
CA LEU A 424 -12.03 1.05 -16.92
C LEU A 424 -13.48 1.07 -17.40
N TYR A 425 -13.63 1.27 -18.71
CA TYR A 425 -14.83 0.95 -19.45
C TYR A 425 -14.47 -0.08 -20.53
N GLU A 426 -15.47 -0.86 -20.95
CA GLU A 426 -15.30 -1.89 -21.97
C GLU A 426 -15.14 -1.28 -23.39
N ASP A 427 -15.89 -0.22 -23.67
CA ASP A 427 -16.17 0.29 -25.01
C ASP A 427 -15.78 1.76 -25.26
N ARG A 428 -15.22 2.46 -24.26
CA ARG A 428 -14.89 3.90 -24.37
C ARG A 428 -13.66 4.32 -23.54
N PRO A 429 -12.98 5.43 -23.92
CA PRO A 429 -11.80 5.93 -23.23
C PRO A 429 -11.96 6.13 -21.72
N SER A 430 -10.87 5.88 -21.00
CA SER A 430 -10.64 6.33 -19.62
C SER A 430 -9.20 6.83 -19.49
N PHE A 431 -8.84 7.50 -18.40
CA PHE A 431 -7.44 7.88 -18.17
C PHE A 431 -6.47 6.71 -18.22
N ALA A 432 -6.88 5.53 -17.75
CA ALA A 432 -6.04 4.34 -17.78
C ALA A 432 -5.75 3.85 -19.21
N THR A 433 -6.68 3.98 -20.16
CA THR A 433 -6.42 3.64 -21.58
C THR A 433 -5.61 4.72 -22.26
N GLU A 434 -5.98 5.99 -22.09
CA GLU A 434 -5.37 7.07 -22.88
C GLU A 434 -3.98 7.46 -22.38
N PHE A 435 -3.70 7.46 -21.06
CA PHE A 435 -2.34 7.72 -20.58
C PHE A 435 -1.35 6.64 -21.02
N MET A 436 -1.77 5.37 -21.04
CA MET A 436 -0.94 4.25 -21.51
C MET A 436 -0.72 4.33 -23.02
N ARG A 437 -1.77 4.65 -23.80
CA ARG A 437 -1.66 4.84 -25.25
C ARG A 437 -0.80 6.05 -25.63
N ALA A 438 -0.82 7.12 -24.84
CA ALA A 438 -0.04 8.33 -25.07
C ALA A 438 1.41 8.26 -24.54
N GLY A 439 1.81 7.13 -23.94
CA GLY A 439 3.20 6.86 -23.57
C GLY A 439 3.62 7.17 -22.13
N ALA A 440 2.69 7.28 -21.18
CA ALA A 440 3.04 7.36 -19.76
C ALA A 440 3.56 6.00 -19.25
N ALA A 441 4.65 6.00 -18.47
CA ALA A 441 5.30 4.77 -17.99
C ALA A 441 4.44 3.96 -17.02
N ALA A 442 3.73 4.66 -16.14
CA ALA A 442 2.82 4.04 -15.18
C ALA A 442 1.76 5.04 -14.70
N PHE A 443 0.60 4.52 -14.31
CA PHE A 443 -0.50 5.29 -13.72
C PHE A 443 -1.02 4.59 -12.46
N VAL A 444 -0.71 5.15 -11.28
CA VAL A 444 -1.09 4.58 -9.97
C VAL A 444 -2.30 5.32 -9.40
N VAL A 445 -3.38 4.58 -9.19
CA VAL A 445 -4.73 5.11 -9.01
C VAL A 445 -5.57 4.27 -8.05
N ARG A 446 -6.80 4.73 -7.77
CA ARG A 446 -7.82 3.93 -7.11
C ARG A 446 -9.08 3.82 -7.96
N THR A 447 -9.80 2.71 -7.82
CA THR A 447 -11.00 2.43 -8.60
C THR A 447 -12.30 2.85 -7.91
N THR A 448 -12.28 3.27 -6.65
CA THR A 448 -13.51 3.61 -5.91
C THR A 448 -13.42 4.93 -5.11
N GLU A 449 -14.45 5.18 -4.28
CA GLU A 449 -14.57 6.35 -3.40
C GLU A 449 -14.20 6.04 -1.93
N GLN A 450 -13.67 4.85 -1.62
CA GLN A 450 -13.40 4.41 -0.22
C GLN A 450 -12.26 5.18 0.48
N GLY A 451 -11.64 6.17 -0.17
CA GLY A 451 -10.51 6.94 0.34
C GLY A 451 -9.17 6.37 -0.10
N THR A 452 -8.12 6.55 0.70
CA THR A 452 -6.78 5.96 0.50
C THR A 452 -6.19 5.71 1.89
N PRO A 453 -5.52 4.58 2.16
CA PRO A 453 -4.89 4.34 3.45
C PRO A 453 -3.89 5.45 3.77
N ASN A 454 -3.98 6.01 4.99
CA ASN A 454 -3.13 7.14 5.37
C ASN A 454 -1.63 6.79 5.33
N TYR A 455 -1.29 5.55 5.68
CA TYR A 455 0.09 5.05 5.64
C TYR A 455 0.61 4.96 4.19
N PHE A 456 -0.14 4.32 3.29
CA PHE A 456 0.12 4.32 1.85
C PHE A 456 0.36 5.74 1.30
N ALA A 457 -0.59 6.65 1.54
CA ALA A 457 -0.55 8.00 0.97
C ALA A 457 0.64 8.83 1.49
N ALA A 458 1.10 8.57 2.72
CA ALA A 458 2.25 9.24 3.32
C ALA A 458 3.59 8.69 2.81
N HIS A 459 3.67 7.41 2.44
CA HIS A 459 4.95 6.72 2.17
C HIS A 459 5.16 6.26 0.72
N PHE A 460 4.14 6.22 -0.13
CA PHE A 460 4.30 5.81 -1.54
C PHE A 460 5.39 6.61 -2.30
N PRO A 461 5.45 7.96 -2.20
CA PRO A 461 6.55 8.72 -2.78
C PRO A 461 7.94 8.32 -2.25
N ASP A 462 8.06 7.96 -0.96
CA ASP A 462 9.34 7.55 -0.37
C ASP A 462 9.80 6.17 -0.84
N TYR A 463 8.88 5.24 -1.13
CA TYR A 463 9.19 3.89 -1.63
C TYR A 463 9.70 3.95 -3.08
N ILE A 464 9.05 4.74 -3.95
CA ILE A 464 9.48 4.92 -5.34
C ILE A 464 10.73 5.82 -5.46
N ALA A 465 10.92 6.80 -4.57
CA ALA A 465 12.13 7.61 -4.54
C ALA A 465 13.32 6.86 -3.91
N GLY A 466 13.07 5.99 -2.93
CA GLY A 466 14.08 5.34 -2.10
C GLY A 466 14.68 6.26 -1.03
N THR A 467 13.89 7.20 -0.52
CA THR A 467 14.24 8.11 0.57
C THR A 467 14.03 7.49 1.96
N GLY A 468 13.25 6.40 2.05
CA GLY A 468 13.08 5.61 3.26
C GLY A 468 14.22 4.63 3.56
N SER A 469 14.22 4.02 4.75
CA SER A 469 15.25 3.06 5.21
C SER A 469 15.31 1.78 4.35
N GLN A 470 14.18 1.37 3.80
CA GLN A 470 13.98 0.20 2.95
C GLN A 470 14.64 0.31 1.56
N GLY A 471 15.04 1.52 1.15
CA GLY A 471 15.62 1.82 -0.16
C GLY A 471 14.58 1.96 -1.29
N THR A 472 15.07 2.08 -2.53
CA THR A 472 14.23 2.26 -3.74
C THR A 472 13.60 0.95 -4.20
N TYR A 473 12.28 0.93 -4.36
CA TYR A 473 11.50 -0.20 -4.86
C TYR A 473 11.24 -0.05 -6.38
N ARG A 474 10.86 -1.13 -7.06
CA ARG A 474 10.14 -1.01 -8.34
C ARG A 474 8.73 -0.48 -8.06
N ILE A 475 8.09 0.13 -9.04
CA ILE A 475 6.82 0.84 -8.79
C ILE A 475 5.67 -0.09 -8.36
N GLY A 476 5.60 -1.31 -8.90
CA GLY A 476 4.64 -2.32 -8.47
C GLY A 476 4.94 -2.86 -7.08
N ASP A 477 6.20 -3.17 -6.78
CA ASP A 477 6.63 -3.54 -5.42
C ASP A 477 6.25 -2.45 -4.41
N ALA A 478 6.49 -1.17 -4.73
CA ALA A 478 6.12 -0.05 -3.87
C ALA A 478 4.62 0.03 -3.60
N LEU A 479 3.78 -0.31 -4.59
CA LEU A 479 2.33 -0.30 -4.48
C LEU A 479 1.82 -1.40 -3.54
N PHE A 480 2.09 -2.67 -3.86
CA PHE A 480 1.50 -3.80 -3.15
C PHE A 480 2.06 -3.98 -1.74
N GLU A 481 3.34 -3.67 -1.54
CA GLU A 481 3.95 -3.70 -0.21
C GLU A 481 3.32 -2.65 0.70
N LEU A 482 3.10 -1.42 0.23
CA LEU A 482 2.43 -0.41 1.04
C LEU A 482 0.93 -0.67 1.22
N MET A 483 0.26 -1.36 0.29
CA MET A 483 -1.10 -1.86 0.49
C MET A 483 -1.11 -2.86 1.66
N ARG A 484 -0.29 -3.91 1.60
CA ARG A 484 -0.18 -4.93 2.65
C ARG A 484 0.23 -4.33 4.00
N GLU A 485 1.24 -3.47 4.01
CA GLU A 485 1.71 -2.79 5.22
C GLU A 485 0.66 -1.88 5.85
N SER A 486 -0.15 -1.19 5.04
CA SER A 486 -1.25 -0.34 5.55
C SER A 486 -2.31 -1.17 6.28
N VAL A 487 -2.63 -2.37 5.76
CA VAL A 487 -3.55 -3.32 6.41
C VAL A 487 -2.91 -3.94 7.65
N LEU A 488 -1.66 -4.39 7.60
CA LEU A 488 -0.96 -4.96 8.76
C LEU A 488 -0.81 -3.97 9.92
N ARG A 489 -0.69 -2.66 9.63
CA ARG A 489 -0.58 -1.59 10.64
C ARG A 489 -1.92 -1.14 11.22
N SER A 490 -3.00 -1.20 10.44
CA SER A 490 -4.30 -0.61 10.79
C SER A 490 -5.42 -1.64 11.00
N GLY A 491 -5.16 -2.91 10.68
CA GLY A 491 -6.11 -4.00 10.71
C GLY A 491 -7.11 -4.01 9.54
N ASP A 492 -8.05 -4.96 9.61
CA ASP A 492 -9.06 -5.27 8.59
C ASP A 492 -9.87 -4.09 8.04
N SER A 493 -9.95 -2.96 8.76
CA SER A 493 -10.63 -1.76 8.28
C SER A 493 -9.98 -1.11 7.05
N GLU A 494 -8.70 -1.34 6.79
CA GLU A 494 -8.01 -0.82 5.60
C GLU A 494 -7.99 -1.82 4.41
N LYS A 495 -8.56 -3.02 4.54
CA LYS A 495 -8.57 -4.00 3.42
C LYS A 495 -9.23 -3.45 2.17
N THR A 496 -10.43 -2.88 2.31
CA THR A 496 -11.20 -2.32 1.19
C THR A 496 -10.59 -1.03 0.63
N THR A 497 -9.93 -0.23 1.46
CA THR A 497 -9.29 1.03 1.06
C THR A 497 -7.96 0.78 0.37
N ALA A 498 -7.24 -0.29 0.74
CA ALA A 498 -6.04 -0.77 0.07
C ALA A 498 -6.36 -1.48 -1.25
N ALA A 499 -7.24 -2.49 -1.27
CA ALA A 499 -7.49 -3.35 -2.43
C ALA A 499 -7.91 -2.61 -3.72
N GLN A 500 -8.64 -1.49 -3.61
CA GLN A 500 -9.01 -0.63 -4.74
C GLN A 500 -7.82 0.07 -5.42
N LEU A 501 -6.64 0.08 -4.81
CA LEU A 501 -5.44 0.67 -5.39
C LEU A 501 -4.90 -0.25 -6.48
N CYS A 502 -4.48 0.35 -7.59
CA CYS A 502 -4.07 -0.37 -8.80
C CYS A 502 -3.04 0.45 -9.59
N ILE A 503 -2.32 -0.26 -10.45
CA ILE A 503 -1.34 0.29 -11.38
C ILE A 503 -1.65 -0.14 -12.80
N TYR A 504 -1.65 0.84 -13.70
CA TYR A 504 -1.55 0.62 -15.14
C TYR A 504 -0.13 0.92 -15.59
N GLY A 505 0.36 0.22 -16.60
CA GLY A 505 1.77 0.28 -17.03
C GLY A 505 2.59 -0.88 -16.48
N ASP A 506 3.89 -0.87 -16.73
CA ASP A 506 4.80 -1.93 -16.29
C ASP A 506 5.14 -1.78 -14.78
N PRO A 507 4.81 -2.78 -13.93
CA PRO A 507 5.07 -2.73 -12.49
C PRO A 507 6.54 -2.99 -12.13
N THR A 508 7.32 -3.57 -13.05
CA THR A 508 8.73 -3.95 -12.88
C THR A 508 9.69 -2.78 -13.02
N LEU A 509 9.19 -1.63 -13.51
CA LEU A 509 9.98 -0.42 -13.70
C LEU A 509 10.63 0.02 -12.38
N LYS A 510 11.94 0.19 -12.43
CA LYS A 510 12.76 0.78 -11.36
C LYS A 510 12.92 2.28 -11.59
N ARG A 511 13.20 3.04 -10.53
CA ARG A 511 13.64 4.43 -10.66
C ARG A 511 15.06 4.51 -11.22
N ASN A 512 15.31 5.49 -12.09
CA ASN A 512 16.62 5.75 -12.67
C ASN A 512 17.66 6.18 -11.60
N PRO A 513 18.75 5.44 -11.38
CA PRO A 513 19.75 5.81 -10.37
C PRO A 513 20.69 6.96 -10.81
N LEU A 514 20.71 7.30 -12.10
CA LEU A 514 21.50 8.40 -12.65
C LEU A 514 20.76 9.74 -12.60
N GLU A 515 19.47 9.72 -12.28
CA GLU A 515 18.69 10.92 -11.98
C GLU A 515 19.28 11.61 -10.75
N ARG A 516 19.96 12.75 -11.00
CA ARG A 516 20.30 13.67 -9.92
C ARG A 516 19.00 14.28 -9.42
N LEU A 517 18.60 13.92 -8.20
CA LEU A 517 17.62 14.69 -7.42
C LEU A 517 18.13 16.13 -7.29
N VAL A 518 17.69 17.01 -8.18
CA VAL A 518 17.91 18.44 -8.06
C VAL A 518 16.94 18.94 -6.99
N PHE A 519 17.35 18.80 -5.73
CA PHE A 519 16.74 19.54 -4.63
C PHE A 519 16.94 21.04 -4.90
N SER A 520 16.02 21.62 -5.66
CA SER A 520 15.99 23.05 -5.99
C SER A 520 15.62 23.84 -4.75
N ARG A 521 16.60 24.05 -3.86
CA ARG A 521 16.56 25.20 -2.95
C ARG A 521 16.55 26.44 -3.83
N PRO A 522 15.53 27.32 -3.74
CA PRO A 522 15.58 28.59 -4.43
C PRO A 522 16.85 29.33 -4.00
N ALA A 523 17.65 29.74 -4.97
CA ALA A 523 18.76 30.64 -4.68
C ALA A 523 18.15 31.92 -4.13
N MET A 524 18.46 32.27 -2.87
CA MET A 524 18.05 33.56 -2.31
C MET A 524 18.77 34.67 -3.08
N VAL A 525 18.12 35.18 -4.13
CA VAL A 525 18.51 36.42 -4.78
C VAL A 525 18.18 37.53 -3.79
N ALA A 526 19.20 37.95 -3.03
CA ALA A 526 19.11 39.09 -2.15
C ALA A 526 18.95 40.36 -3.00
N VAL A 527 17.70 40.75 -3.23
CA VAL A 527 17.35 42.04 -3.83
C VAL A 527 17.75 43.15 -2.85
N ARG A 528 18.41 44.18 -3.37
CA ARG A 528 18.72 45.45 -2.69
C ARG A 528 17.87 46.56 -3.26
#